data_AF-A0A941P5I3-F1
#
_entry.id   AF-A0A941P5I3-F1
#
_cell.length_a   1.000
_cell.length_b   1.000
_cell.length_c   1.000
_cell.angle_alpha   90.00
_cell.angle_beta   90.00
_cell.angle_gamma   90.00
#
_symmetry.space_group_name_H-M   'P 1'
#
loop_
_entity.id
_entity.type
_entity.pdbx_description
1 polymer ?
#
loop_
_entity_poly.entity_id
_entity_poly.type
_entity_poly.pdbx_seq_one_letter_code
_entity_poly.pdbx_strand_id
1 'polypeptide(L)'
;MDAQGTELTAADLWRLLADEYRIETLPVPRYRLSRPEDEAAAGEVELSADLPLDAGAARIRGRGNGPIDAFVDGLCRVAGQSLRVLDYRQHAVGEGADARSAAYVELRVADRVTRFGVAVDADIVTASLKAVISALLRAGVVIPPGRQDTGVAPEREAANADA
;
A
#
# COMPACT_ATOMS: atom_id res chain seq x y z
N MET A 1 -32.51 -7.72 -30.72
CA MET A 1 -31.42 -7.81 -31.71
C MET A 1 -30.59 -6.56 -31.48
N ASP A 2 -29.45 -6.73 -30.82
CA ASP A 2 -28.79 -5.62 -30.12
C ASP A 2 -28.04 -4.76 -31.14
N ALA A 3 -28.40 -3.47 -31.19
CA ALA A 3 -28.09 -2.57 -32.30
C ALA A 3 -26.82 -1.69 -32.08
N GLN A 4 -25.92 -2.05 -31.16
CA GLN A 4 -24.64 -1.35 -30.96
C GLN A 4 -23.55 -2.33 -30.48
N GLY A 5 -23.20 -3.29 -31.33
CA GLY A 5 -21.99 -4.10 -31.15
C GLY A 5 -20.75 -3.32 -31.59
N THR A 6 -20.34 -2.30 -30.83
CA THR A 6 -19.05 -1.63 -31.09
C THR A 6 -17.98 -2.43 -30.37
N GLU A 7 -17.09 -3.10 -31.11
CA GLU A 7 -15.97 -3.82 -30.53
C GLU A 7 -15.03 -2.85 -29.81
N LEU A 8 -14.70 -3.16 -28.55
CA LEU A 8 -13.74 -2.35 -27.78
C LEU A 8 -12.35 -2.56 -28.34
N THR A 9 -11.66 -1.46 -28.65
CA THR A 9 -10.26 -1.53 -29.07
C THR A 9 -9.36 -1.88 -27.87
N ALA A 10 -8.13 -2.31 -28.13
CA ALA A 10 -7.14 -2.53 -27.06
C ALA A 10 -6.91 -1.25 -26.22
N ALA A 11 -6.97 -0.07 -26.85
CA ALA A 11 -6.84 1.20 -26.14
C ALA A 11 -8.06 1.50 -25.25
N ASP A 12 -9.25 1.07 -25.65
CA ASP A 12 -10.45 1.21 -24.82
C ASP A 12 -10.41 0.25 -23.64
N LEU A 13 -10.03 -1.01 -23.87
CA LEU A 13 -9.83 -2.00 -22.81
C LEU A 13 -8.77 -1.56 -21.81
N TRP A 14 -7.65 -1.02 -22.29
CA TRP A 14 -6.62 -0.45 -21.41
C TRP A 14 -7.14 0.71 -20.58
N ARG A 15 -7.87 1.64 -21.19
CA ARG A 15 -8.46 2.79 -20.46
C ARG A 15 -9.43 2.34 -19.38
N LEU A 16 -10.35 1.43 -19.71
CA LEU A 16 -11.29 0.86 -18.74
C LEU A 16 -10.57 0.17 -17.58
N LEU A 17 -9.50 -0.57 -17.86
CA LEU A 17 -8.68 -1.22 -16.84
C LEU A 17 -7.91 -0.18 -16.00
N ALA A 18 -7.26 0.78 -16.63
CA ALA A 18 -6.51 1.83 -15.95
C ALA A 18 -7.42 2.65 -15.01
N ASP A 19 -8.64 2.95 -15.44
CA ASP A 19 -9.64 3.66 -14.64
C ASP A 19 -10.18 2.80 -13.48
N GLU A 20 -10.56 1.56 -13.76
CA GLU A 20 -11.09 0.62 -12.74
C GLU A 20 -10.09 0.36 -11.60
N TYR A 21 -8.81 0.24 -11.94
CA TYR A 21 -7.73 0.03 -10.97
C TYR A 21 -7.03 1.31 -10.52
N ARG A 22 -7.44 2.46 -11.08
CA ARG A 22 -6.89 3.80 -10.85
C ARG A 22 -5.38 3.89 -11.12
N ILE A 23 -4.84 3.11 -12.04
CA ILE A 23 -3.39 2.89 -12.22
C ILE A 23 -2.59 4.20 -12.27
N GLU A 24 -3.12 5.22 -12.92
CA GLU A 24 -2.47 6.53 -13.11
C GLU A 24 -2.66 7.49 -11.93
N THR A 25 -3.72 7.30 -11.13
CA THR A 25 -4.11 8.21 -10.02
C THR A 25 -3.94 7.57 -8.64
N LEU A 26 -3.42 6.35 -8.57
CA LEU A 26 -3.12 5.68 -7.31
C LEU A 26 -2.14 6.53 -6.49
N PRO A 27 -2.43 6.78 -5.20
CA PRO A 27 -1.50 7.47 -4.34
C PRO A 27 -0.22 6.65 -4.17
N VAL A 28 0.91 7.34 -4.17
CA VAL A 28 2.24 6.72 -4.06
C VAL A 28 2.71 6.81 -2.60
N PRO A 29 2.86 5.68 -1.89
CA PRO A 29 3.35 5.70 -0.51
C PRO A 29 4.83 6.07 -0.50
N ARG A 30 5.22 7.00 0.38
CA ARG A 30 6.63 7.25 0.71
C ARG A 30 7.00 6.34 1.87
N TYR A 31 7.83 5.33 1.63
CA TYR A 31 8.12 4.32 2.64
C TYR A 31 9.61 4.20 2.97
N ARG A 32 9.88 3.65 4.15
CA ARG A 32 11.18 3.19 4.62
C ARG A 32 11.04 1.74 5.08
N LEU A 33 11.97 0.91 4.64
CA LEU A 33 12.14 -0.45 5.13
C LEU A 33 13.32 -0.49 6.10
N SER A 34 13.13 -1.13 7.25
CA SER A 34 14.20 -1.48 8.17
C SER A 34 14.09 -2.96 8.52
N ARG A 35 15.23 -3.55 8.92
CA ARG A 35 15.27 -4.87 9.52
C ARG A 35 15.68 -4.73 10.97
N PRO A 36 15.02 -5.42 11.90
CA PRO A 36 15.50 -5.49 13.27
C PRO A 36 16.92 -6.08 13.31
N GLU A 37 17.76 -5.57 14.21
CA GLU A 37 19.11 -6.11 14.45
C GLU A 37 19.08 -7.36 15.36
N ASP A 38 17.93 -7.62 16.01
CA ASP A 38 17.74 -8.75 16.91
C ASP A 38 17.68 -10.08 16.13
N GLU A 39 18.55 -11.03 16.48
CA GLU A 39 18.57 -12.39 15.90
C GLU A 39 17.25 -13.13 16.11
N ALA A 40 16.50 -12.84 17.18
CA ALA A 40 15.19 -13.44 17.41
C ALA A 40 14.12 -12.95 16.42
N ALA A 41 14.34 -11.81 15.76
CA ALA A 41 13.51 -11.25 14.71
C ALA A 41 14.16 -11.38 13.32
N ALA A 42 15.15 -12.27 13.17
CA ALA A 42 15.83 -12.52 11.90
C ALA A 42 14.82 -12.92 10.82
N GLY A 43 14.66 -12.05 9.81
CA GLY A 43 13.72 -12.25 8.71
C GLY A 43 12.50 -11.33 8.73
N GLU A 44 12.25 -10.62 9.84
CA GLU A 44 11.20 -9.61 9.92
C GLU A 44 11.62 -8.32 9.20
N VAL A 45 10.68 -7.70 8.49
CA VAL A 45 10.79 -6.39 7.88
C VAL A 45 9.85 -5.46 8.59
N GLU A 46 10.36 -4.31 9.02
CA GLU A 46 9.53 -3.19 9.45
C GLU A 46 9.35 -2.23 8.29
N LEU A 47 8.11 -1.77 8.10
CA LEU A 47 7.76 -0.75 7.11
C LEU A 47 7.13 0.43 7.82
N SER A 48 7.65 1.63 7.53
CA SER A 48 6.99 2.90 7.86
C SER A 48 6.68 3.65 6.57
N ALA A 49 5.44 4.03 6.34
CA ALA A 49 5.02 4.75 5.14
C ALA A 49 4.10 5.93 5.47
N ASP A 50 4.27 7.03 4.74
CA ASP A 50 3.30 8.11 4.64
C ASP A 50 2.55 7.96 3.31
N LEU A 51 1.24 7.71 3.39
CA LEU A 51 0.35 7.50 2.25
C LEU A 51 -0.49 8.76 2.03
N PRO A 52 -0.28 9.54 0.95
CA PRO A 52 -1.13 10.67 0.65
C PRO A 52 -2.54 10.19 0.25
N LEU A 53 -3.57 10.72 0.89
CA LEU A 53 -4.98 10.47 0.56
C LEU A 53 -5.72 11.81 0.50
N ASP A 54 -6.90 11.82 -0.12
CA ASP A 54 -7.73 13.03 -0.26
C ASP A 54 -8.10 13.64 1.10
N ALA A 55 -8.32 12.78 2.11
CA ALA A 55 -8.65 13.20 3.48
C ALA A 55 -7.42 13.64 4.31
N GLY A 56 -6.22 13.65 3.72
CA GLY A 56 -4.95 13.89 4.39
C GLY A 56 -4.06 12.65 4.44
N ALA A 57 -2.76 12.85 4.69
CA ALA A 57 -1.81 11.76 4.72
C ALA A 57 -2.07 10.78 5.88
N ALA A 58 -2.11 9.48 5.57
CA ALA A 58 -2.16 8.41 6.55
C ALA A 58 -0.74 7.91 6.86
N ARG A 59 -0.43 7.71 8.14
CA ARG A 59 0.85 7.14 8.57
C ARG A 59 0.66 5.67 8.88
N ILE A 60 1.37 4.83 8.14
CA ILE A 60 1.27 3.37 8.18
C ILE A 60 2.56 2.84 8.79
N ARG A 61 2.45 2.01 9.82
CA ARG A 61 3.58 1.28 10.39
C ARG A 61 3.17 -0.16 10.64
N GLY A 62 3.96 -1.10 10.13
CA GLY A 62 3.72 -2.50 10.36
C GLY A 62 4.97 -3.34 10.19
N ARG A 63 4.81 -4.62 10.52
CA ARG A 63 5.87 -5.62 10.47
C ARG A 63 5.37 -6.87 9.77
N GLY A 64 6.29 -7.60 9.14
CA GLY A 64 5.95 -8.86 8.48
C GLY A 64 7.16 -9.50 7.83
N ASN A 65 6.93 -10.61 7.14
CA ASN A 65 7.99 -11.39 6.48
C ASN A 65 8.50 -10.76 5.17
N GLY A 66 8.00 -9.57 4.84
CA GLY A 66 8.39 -8.80 3.65
C GLY A 66 7.59 -7.50 3.55
N PRO A 67 7.89 -6.65 2.54
CA PRO A 67 7.28 -5.33 2.41
C PRO A 67 5.76 -5.35 2.29
N ILE A 68 5.19 -6.29 1.52
CA ILE A 68 3.73 -6.41 1.35
C ILE A 68 3.07 -6.76 2.68
N ASP A 69 3.60 -7.77 3.38
CA ASP A 69 3.07 -8.25 4.66
C ASP A 69 3.13 -7.15 5.73
N ALA A 70 4.28 -6.47 5.85
CA ALA A 70 4.46 -5.34 6.76
C ALA A 70 3.54 -4.16 6.44
N PHE A 71 3.30 -3.89 5.15
CA PHE A 71 2.37 -2.84 4.74
C PHE A 71 0.91 -3.20 5.07
N VAL A 72 0.51 -4.45 4.83
CA VAL A 72 -0.84 -4.95 5.12
C VAL A 72 -1.10 -4.98 6.62
N ASP A 73 -0.15 -5.41 7.44
CA ASP A 73 -0.22 -5.30 8.92
C ASP A 73 -0.46 -3.85 9.35
N GLY A 74 0.33 -2.90 8.81
CA GLY A 74 0.14 -1.49 9.11
C GLY A 74 -1.22 -0.95 8.67
N LEU A 75 -1.69 -1.35 7.48
CA LEU A 75 -3.01 -0.98 6.96
C LEU A 75 -4.15 -1.54 7.81
N CYS A 76 -4.05 -2.79 8.29
CA CYS A 76 -5.04 -3.38 9.21
C CYS A 76 -5.25 -2.50 10.44
N ARG A 77 -4.15 -2.01 11.03
CA ARG A 77 -4.17 -1.19 12.25
C ARG A 77 -4.83 0.16 12.02
N VAL A 78 -4.52 0.84 10.92
CA VAL A 78 -5.08 2.18 10.64
C VAL A 78 -6.51 2.13 10.09
N ALA A 79 -6.85 1.10 9.31
CA ALA A 79 -8.19 0.93 8.76
C ALA A 79 -9.18 0.30 9.76
N GLY A 80 -8.68 -0.34 10.82
CA GLY A 80 -9.52 -1.01 11.82
C GLY A 80 -10.26 -2.23 11.26
N GLN A 81 -9.70 -2.89 10.23
CA GLN A 81 -10.30 -4.05 9.57
C GLN A 81 -9.25 -5.12 9.29
N SER A 82 -9.66 -6.40 9.26
CA SER A 82 -8.77 -7.47 8.82
C SER A 82 -8.52 -7.36 7.32
N LEU A 83 -7.25 -7.38 6.92
CA LEU A 83 -6.82 -7.42 5.53
C LEU A 83 -5.94 -8.65 5.34
N ARG A 84 -6.17 -9.40 4.26
CA ARG A 84 -5.37 -10.59 3.95
C ARG A 84 -5.12 -10.67 2.45
N VAL A 85 -3.85 -10.82 2.08
CA VAL A 85 -3.46 -11.13 0.70
C VAL A 85 -3.74 -12.62 0.44
N LEU A 86 -4.53 -12.90 -0.60
CA LEU A 86 -4.89 -14.27 -1.00
C LEU A 86 -4.02 -14.79 -2.13
N ASP A 87 -3.73 -13.92 -3.12
CA ASP A 87 -2.82 -14.20 -4.22
C ASP A 87 -2.00 -12.94 -4.52
N TYR A 88 -0.78 -13.17 -5.01
CA TYR A 88 0.13 -12.13 -5.44
C TYR A 88 0.88 -12.61 -6.67
N ARG A 89 0.86 -11.79 -7.72
CA ARG A 89 1.67 -12.01 -8.91
C ARG A 89 2.34 -10.72 -9.32
N GLN A 90 3.51 -10.87 -9.92
CA GLN A 90 4.22 -9.74 -10.46
C GLN A 90 5.11 -10.18 -11.61
N HIS A 91 5.24 -9.33 -12.62
CA HIS A 91 6.15 -9.55 -13.73
C HIS A 91 6.68 -8.23 -14.28
N ALA A 92 7.75 -8.31 -15.06
CA ALA A 92 8.32 -7.18 -15.76
C ALA A 92 7.48 -6.83 -17.00
N VAL A 93 7.29 -5.54 -17.25
CA VAL A 93 6.73 -4.98 -18.48
C VAL A 93 7.85 -4.20 -19.17
N GLY A 94 8.20 -4.63 -20.38
CA GLY A 94 9.40 -4.16 -21.08
C GLY A 94 10.65 -4.97 -20.71
N GLU A 95 11.81 -4.44 -21.04
CA GLU A 95 13.11 -5.12 -20.88
C GLU A 95 14.22 -4.15 -20.49
N GLY A 96 15.34 -4.70 -20.01
CA GLY A 96 16.51 -3.90 -19.61
C GLY A 96 16.30 -3.12 -18.31
N ALA A 97 17.13 -2.08 -18.12
CA ALA A 97 17.09 -1.24 -16.92
C ALA A 97 15.82 -0.38 -16.81
N ASP A 98 15.11 -0.19 -17.92
CA ASP A 98 13.87 0.60 -17.99
C ASP A 98 12.61 -0.26 -17.85
N ALA A 99 12.77 -1.57 -17.60
CA ALA A 99 11.65 -2.46 -17.36
C ALA A 99 10.86 -2.01 -16.13
N ARG A 100 9.54 -1.94 -16.26
CA ARG A 100 8.62 -1.62 -15.17
C ARG A 100 8.12 -2.91 -14.53
N SER A 101 7.63 -2.83 -13.30
CA SER A 101 6.99 -3.93 -12.60
C SER A 101 5.47 -3.76 -12.62
N ALA A 102 4.75 -4.76 -13.14
CA ALA A 102 3.30 -4.86 -13.01
C ALA A 102 2.95 -5.85 -11.89
N ALA A 103 2.28 -5.35 -10.86
CA ALA A 103 1.88 -6.11 -9.68
C ALA A 103 0.36 -6.30 -9.62
N TYR A 104 -0.04 -7.49 -9.18
CA TYR A 104 -1.43 -7.94 -9.04
C TYR A 104 -1.59 -8.53 -7.64
N VAL A 105 -2.54 -8.02 -6.87
CA VAL A 105 -2.82 -8.47 -5.50
C VAL A 105 -4.29 -8.81 -5.39
N GLU A 106 -4.62 -10.02 -4.93
CA GLU A 106 -5.97 -10.37 -4.48
C GLU A 106 -6.06 -10.11 -2.98
N LEU A 107 -6.90 -9.15 -2.57
CA LEU A 107 -7.04 -8.74 -1.18
C LEU A 107 -8.43 -9.11 -0.65
N ARG A 108 -8.46 -9.83 0.47
CA ARG A 108 -9.64 -10.05 1.31
C ARG A 108 -9.72 -8.95 2.37
N VAL A 109 -10.88 -8.32 2.48
CA VAL A 109 -11.19 -7.28 3.46
C VAL A 109 -12.32 -7.75 4.37
N ALA A 110 -12.12 -7.65 5.68
CA ALA A 110 -13.06 -8.01 6.74
C ALA A 110 -13.67 -9.41 6.58
N ASP A 111 -12.89 -10.34 6.01
CA ASP A 111 -13.28 -11.71 5.62
C ASP A 111 -14.54 -11.82 4.73
N ARG A 112 -14.94 -10.71 4.09
CA ARG A 112 -16.20 -10.59 3.33
C ARG A 112 -15.99 -10.20 1.89
N VAL A 113 -15.20 -9.15 1.64
CA VAL A 113 -15.03 -8.57 0.31
C VAL A 113 -13.68 -8.99 -0.24
N THR A 114 -13.67 -9.56 -1.45
CA THR A 114 -12.44 -9.82 -2.19
C THR A 114 -12.33 -8.88 -3.37
N ARG A 115 -11.20 -8.19 -3.52
CA ARG A 115 -10.91 -7.34 -4.68
C ARG A 115 -9.49 -7.57 -5.15
N PHE A 116 -9.32 -7.49 -6.47
CA PHE A 116 -8.01 -7.38 -7.06
C PHE A 116 -7.52 -5.93 -6.99
N GLY A 117 -6.22 -5.76 -6.90
CA GLY A 117 -5.55 -4.49 -7.09
C GLY A 117 -4.43 -4.67 -8.09
N VAL A 118 -4.24 -3.65 -8.92
CA VAL A 118 -3.24 -3.65 -9.99
C VAL A 118 -2.49 -2.34 -9.94
N ALA A 119 -1.17 -2.42 -10.09
CA ALA A 119 -0.35 -1.24 -10.24
C ALA A 119 0.86 -1.53 -11.14
N VAL A 120 1.34 -0.48 -11.80
CA VAL A 120 2.57 -0.53 -12.59
C VAL A 120 3.50 0.57 -12.10
N ASP A 121 4.72 0.20 -11.74
CA ASP A 121 5.72 1.14 -11.25
C ASP A 121 7.13 0.75 -11.71
N ALA A 122 8.07 1.68 -11.71
CA ALA A 122 9.47 1.36 -12.01
C ALA A 122 10.13 0.61 -10.85
N ASP A 123 9.70 0.89 -9.62
CA ASP A 123 10.16 0.18 -8.44
C ASP A 123 9.25 -0.99 -8.08
N ILE A 124 9.88 -2.16 -7.88
CA ILE A 124 9.20 -3.43 -7.63
C ILE A 124 8.37 -3.40 -6.33
N VAL A 125 8.90 -2.77 -5.28
CA VAL A 125 8.21 -2.69 -3.99
C VAL A 125 7.05 -1.71 -4.12
N THR A 126 7.26 -0.54 -4.71
CA THR A 126 6.26 0.49 -4.94
C THR A 126 5.10 -0.02 -5.77
N ALA A 127 5.36 -0.80 -6.84
CA ALA A 127 4.30 -1.48 -7.60
C ALA A 127 3.46 -2.40 -6.69
N SER A 128 4.11 -3.21 -5.87
CA SER A 128 3.40 -4.11 -4.95
C SER A 128 2.55 -3.37 -3.90
N LEU A 129 3.06 -2.28 -3.31
CA LEU A 129 2.31 -1.48 -2.34
C LEU A 129 1.13 -0.75 -2.99
N LYS A 130 1.33 -0.18 -4.18
CA LYS A 130 0.26 0.45 -4.97
C LYS A 130 -0.83 -0.55 -5.36
N ALA A 131 -0.47 -1.80 -5.67
CA ALA A 131 -1.46 -2.85 -5.95
C ALA A 131 -2.31 -3.15 -4.71
N VAL A 132 -1.72 -3.24 -3.51
CA VAL A 132 -2.49 -3.36 -2.25
C VAL A 132 -3.45 -2.17 -2.08
N ILE A 133 -2.97 -0.94 -2.29
CA ILE A 133 -3.80 0.28 -2.19
C ILE A 133 -4.95 0.26 -3.20
N SER A 134 -4.69 -0.16 -4.44
CA SER A 134 -5.71 -0.31 -5.49
C SER A 134 -6.83 -1.26 -5.04
N ALA A 135 -6.47 -2.44 -4.54
CA ALA A 135 -7.46 -3.40 -4.03
C ALA A 135 -8.29 -2.82 -2.88
N LEU A 136 -7.63 -2.11 -1.97
CA LEU A 136 -8.24 -1.52 -0.79
C LEU A 136 -9.23 -0.39 -1.13
N LEU A 137 -8.85 0.52 -2.04
CA LEU A 137 -9.73 1.58 -2.53
C LEU A 137 -10.92 1.02 -3.30
N ARG A 138 -10.71 -0.02 -4.12
CA ARG A 138 -11.79 -0.73 -4.81
C ARG A 138 -12.72 -1.49 -3.87
N ALA A 139 -12.24 -1.88 -2.69
CA ALA A 139 -13.06 -2.47 -1.65
C ALA A 139 -13.87 -1.41 -0.86
N GLY A 140 -13.65 -0.12 -1.11
CA GLY A 140 -14.35 0.97 -0.43
C GLY A 140 -13.89 1.21 1.00
N VAL A 141 -12.69 0.75 1.36
CA VAL A 141 -12.15 0.96 2.70
C VAL A 141 -11.67 2.40 2.86
N VAL A 142 -12.12 3.04 3.93
CA VAL A 142 -11.70 4.39 4.31
C VAL A 142 -10.50 4.27 5.26
N ILE A 143 -9.40 4.90 4.90
CA ILE A 143 -8.24 5.05 5.78
C ILE A 143 -8.29 6.45 6.41
N PRO A 144 -8.35 6.55 7.75
CA PRO A 144 -8.33 7.85 8.41
C PRO A 144 -6.95 8.51 8.27
N PRO A 145 -6.88 9.86 8.20
CA PRO A 145 -5.61 10.56 8.21
C PRO A 145 -4.86 10.28 9.53
N GLY A 146 -3.53 10.23 9.45
CA GLY A 146 -2.70 10.03 10.64
C GLY A 146 -2.84 11.21 11.59
N ARG A 147 -2.99 10.95 12.90
CA ARG A 147 -2.79 12.00 13.90
C ARG A 147 -1.34 12.47 13.82
N GLN A 148 -1.15 13.78 13.68
CA GLN A 148 0.14 14.40 13.98
C GLN A 148 0.36 14.15 15.47
N ASP A 149 1.34 13.31 15.83
CA ASP A 149 1.87 13.37 17.19
C ASP A 149 2.46 14.78 17.33
N THR A 150 1.72 15.68 17.96
CA THR A 150 2.26 16.94 18.47
C THR A 150 3.30 16.54 19.50
N GLY A 151 4.55 16.45 19.06
CA GLY A 151 5.68 16.08 19.89
C GLY A 151 5.85 17.10 21.00
N VAL A 152 5.18 16.87 22.14
CA VAL A 152 5.64 17.37 23.42
C VAL A 152 6.69 16.35 23.87
N ALA A 153 7.96 16.64 23.57
CA ALA A 153 9.06 15.98 24.25
C ALA A 153 8.86 16.21 25.75
N PRO A 154 9.01 15.18 26.62
CA PRO A 154 8.97 15.41 28.05
C PRO A 154 10.07 16.42 28.39
N GLU A 155 9.69 17.55 28.98
CA GLU A 155 10.62 18.49 29.58
C GLU A 155 11.53 17.71 30.52
N ARG A 156 12.83 17.69 30.22
CA ARG A 156 13.81 17.22 31.18
C ARG A 156 13.76 18.19 32.34
N GLU A 157 13.11 17.78 33.42
CA GLU A 157 13.18 18.42 34.72
C GLU A 157 14.66 18.46 35.13
N ALA A 158 15.29 19.61 34.90
CA ALA A 158 16.60 19.90 35.39
C ALA A 158 16.48 19.98 36.92
N ALA A 159 16.78 18.88 37.59
CA ALA A 159 17.10 18.88 39.00
C ALA A 159 18.36 19.74 39.20
N ASN A 160 18.14 21.04 39.39
CA ASN A 160 19.10 21.95 39.96
C ASN A 160 18.52 22.39 41.31
N ALA A 161 18.96 21.74 42.37
CA ALA A 161 18.83 22.24 43.72
C ALA A 161 20.07 21.81 44.51
N ASP A 162 20.86 22.82 44.85
CA ASP A 162 21.95 22.81 45.84
C ASP A 162 21.67 21.90 47.05
N ALA A 163 22.66 21.04 47.37
CA ALA A 163 23.15 20.80 48.72
C ALA A 163 24.52 20.08 48.67
#